data_AF-A0A6A8GCM8-F1
#
_entry.id   AF-A0A6A8GCM8-F1
#
_cell.length_a   1.000
_cell.length_b   1.000
_cell.length_c   1.000
_cell.angle_alpha   90.00
_cell.angle_beta   90.00
_cell.angle_gamma   90.00
#
_symmetry.space_group_name_H-M   'P 1'
#
loop_
_entity.id
_entity.type
_entity.pdbx_description
1 polymer ?
#
loop_
_entity_poly.entity_id
_entity_poly.type
_entity_poly.pdbx_seq_one_letter_code
_entity_poly.pdbx_strand_id
1 'polypeptide(L)'
;MAADDSVGMVTLPATTLERVPQSAVSDVIQYFAPDIVTVPGPRNARAHAAVRDAAPATPVVHPQLGQDADRVQHYRYAADAGVHEAPNVAPPAETIDIVAVQSRDVLPQLHSELTTGERQTGSGAATFLVIPSVSVEWDPTNLTTTLPSGEELAAISVTLPEPVTVFAGGQPADYHHEWELPYKHTTVRVPIAGLGATERGDSQFAQYTCTSQGDVAAQAVSPSQFGLRALNGVGRATAKRLQKRGCRTMDDVRNLAVTELAQLPGIGRSTAEKIHAHADVVESGDPLVLTNKTPVKTRDDRPPLCLDIETDGLSPTIIWQFGVYDPATDQYQAFVEKRHPKNPKPVLEAFITWLVANHSDRTVITWNGYGFDYLYITEFLEQYLPEYTTAWDDIWTYDLYKWAVRDGNALLPGRTNKLDHVARALGYESAGTGLTGAQTAAAYQEFMRNPDRPHSEPEWDRHEAYCEDDCRALWHVYEAITDAPRRDTTDSGSGGAAGQQAGLTDF
;
A
#
# COMPACT_ATOMS: atom_id res chain seq x y z
N MET A 1 -0.74 16.07 -16.37
CA MET A 1 -0.26 16.79 -15.17
C MET A 1 1.20 16.43 -15.00
N ALA A 2 2.07 17.36 -14.59
CA ALA A 2 3.44 16.97 -14.22
C ALA A 2 3.32 15.97 -13.05
N ALA A 3 4.12 14.90 -13.05
CA ALA A 3 4.16 13.99 -11.93
C ALA A 3 4.46 14.82 -10.68
N ASP A 4 3.58 14.73 -9.68
CA ASP A 4 3.74 15.49 -8.44
C ASP A 4 5.00 14.98 -7.75
N ASP A 5 5.92 15.88 -7.40
CA ASP A 5 7.16 15.50 -6.71
C ASP A 5 6.77 14.83 -5.39
N SER A 6 7.22 13.59 -5.21
CA SER A 6 6.92 12.80 -4.02
C SER A 6 8.20 12.15 -3.50
N VAL A 7 8.23 11.94 -2.18
CA VAL A 7 9.31 11.26 -1.50
C VAL A 7 8.83 9.93 -0.94
N GLY A 8 9.58 8.87 -1.26
CA GLY A 8 9.37 7.52 -0.76
C GLY A 8 10.06 7.32 0.58
N MET A 9 9.29 7.22 1.66
CA MET A 9 9.81 6.91 2.99
C MET A 9 9.46 5.48 3.39
N VAL A 10 10.43 4.68 3.83
CA VAL A 10 10.17 3.34 4.38
C VAL A 10 10.34 3.35 5.90
N THR A 11 9.37 2.82 6.63
CA THR A 11 9.46 2.58 8.08
C THR A 11 9.75 1.12 8.38
N LEU A 12 10.74 0.89 9.24
CA LEU A 12 11.15 -0.42 9.73
C LEU A 12 11.20 -0.38 11.26
N PRO A 13 10.09 -0.69 11.97
CA PRO A 13 10.06 -0.62 13.42
C PRO A 13 11.18 -1.44 14.08
N ALA A 14 11.85 -0.87 15.07
CA ALA A 14 13.02 -1.46 15.71
C ALA A 14 12.73 -2.85 16.30
N THR A 15 11.55 -3.02 16.92
CA THR A 15 11.08 -4.28 17.50
C THR A 15 10.86 -5.38 16.46
N THR A 16 10.49 -5.00 15.24
CA THR A 16 10.33 -5.92 14.10
C THR A 16 11.67 -6.34 13.54
N LEU A 17 12.60 -5.40 13.40
CA LEU A 17 13.94 -5.62 12.87
C LEU A 17 14.73 -6.67 13.68
N GLU A 18 14.51 -6.76 15.00
CA GLU A 18 15.12 -7.80 15.85
C GLU A 18 14.72 -9.23 15.47
N ARG A 19 13.57 -9.39 14.82
CA ARG A 19 12.92 -10.69 14.60
C ARG A 19 13.05 -11.18 13.15
N VAL A 20 13.59 -10.36 12.26
CA VAL A 20 13.78 -10.68 10.84
C VAL A 20 15.26 -10.88 10.50
N PRO A 21 15.59 -11.73 9.51
CA PRO A 21 16.96 -11.88 9.05
C PRO A 21 17.41 -10.65 8.25
N GLN A 22 18.73 -10.42 8.19
CA GLN A 22 19.32 -9.33 7.38
C GLN A 22 18.87 -9.38 5.91
N SER A 23 18.72 -10.58 5.33
CA SER A 23 18.24 -10.71 3.94
C SER A 23 16.82 -10.21 3.73
N ALA A 24 15.96 -10.23 4.76
CA ALA A 24 14.63 -9.61 4.66
C ALA A 24 14.71 -8.08 4.77
N VAL A 25 15.68 -7.54 5.52
CA VAL A 25 15.96 -6.09 5.59
C VAL A 25 16.49 -5.59 4.25
N SER A 26 17.43 -6.31 3.64
CA SER A 26 17.91 -5.99 2.29
C SER A 26 16.80 -6.09 1.24
N ASP A 27 15.96 -7.14 1.30
CA ASP A 27 14.85 -7.34 0.36
C ASP A 27 13.80 -6.22 0.46
N VAL A 28 13.44 -5.76 1.67
CA VAL A 28 12.47 -4.64 1.80
C VAL A 28 13.03 -3.32 1.27
N ILE A 29 14.31 -3.03 1.50
CA ILE A 29 14.97 -1.83 0.96
C ILE A 29 15.07 -1.91 -0.57
N GLN A 30 15.45 -3.06 -1.12
CA GLN A 30 15.52 -3.26 -2.57
C GLN A 30 14.14 -3.16 -3.22
N TYR A 31 13.12 -3.76 -2.61
CA TYR A 31 11.77 -3.79 -3.15
C TYR A 31 11.13 -2.40 -3.20
N PHE A 32 11.26 -1.62 -2.13
CA PHE A 32 10.65 -0.29 -2.07
C PHE A 32 11.53 0.82 -2.63
N ALA A 33 12.85 0.60 -2.74
CA ALA A 33 13.84 1.58 -3.17
C ALA A 33 13.62 2.98 -2.56
N PRO A 34 13.60 3.10 -1.22
CA PRO A 34 13.21 4.35 -0.58
C PRO A 34 14.25 5.46 -0.70
N ASP A 35 13.78 6.70 -0.70
CA ASP A 35 14.60 7.89 -0.58
C ASP A 35 15.10 8.11 0.85
N ILE A 36 14.33 7.68 1.85
CA ILE A 36 14.68 7.77 3.27
C ILE A 36 14.12 6.59 4.06
N VAL A 37 14.85 6.13 5.08
CA VAL A 37 14.39 5.06 5.98
C VAL A 37 14.21 5.59 7.39
N THR A 38 13.09 5.24 8.04
CA THR A 38 12.86 5.51 9.46
C THR A 38 12.86 4.22 10.26
N VAL A 39 13.42 4.26 11.48
CA VAL A 39 13.47 3.14 12.42
C VAL A 39 12.77 3.55 13.72
N PRO A 40 11.42 3.62 13.73
CA PRO A 40 10.67 4.05 14.91
C PRO A 40 10.70 3.00 16.03
N GLY A 41 10.31 3.44 17.23
CA GLY A 41 10.24 2.60 18.42
C GLY A 41 11.43 2.80 19.37
N PRO A 42 11.72 1.81 20.25
CA PRO A 42 12.77 1.95 21.24
C PRO A 42 14.16 2.01 20.59
N ARG A 43 15.07 2.73 21.24
CA ARG A 43 16.46 2.83 20.85
C ARG A 43 17.10 1.45 20.67
N ASN A 44 17.59 1.16 19.47
CA ASN A 44 18.17 -0.14 19.13
C ASN A 44 19.33 -0.03 18.14
N ALA A 45 20.56 -0.16 18.65
CA ALA A 45 21.77 -0.05 17.82
C ALA A 45 21.88 -1.17 16.76
N ARG A 46 21.35 -2.36 17.05
CA ARG A 46 21.37 -3.49 16.11
C ARG A 46 20.39 -3.28 14.96
N ALA A 47 19.20 -2.76 15.26
CA ALA A 47 18.22 -2.40 14.24
C ALA A 47 18.78 -1.31 13.30
N HIS A 48 19.36 -0.27 13.87
CA HIS A 48 20.03 0.79 13.10
C HIS A 48 21.15 0.24 12.21
N ALA A 49 22.05 -0.59 12.77
CA ALA A 49 23.14 -1.21 12.00
C ALA A 49 22.61 -2.09 10.84
N ALA A 50 21.58 -2.91 11.10
CA ALA A 50 20.96 -3.75 10.07
C ALA A 50 20.41 -2.93 8.90
N VAL A 51 19.78 -1.78 9.18
CA VAL A 51 19.28 -0.87 8.13
C VAL A 51 20.42 -0.18 7.40
N ARG A 52 21.44 0.32 8.11
CA ARG A 52 22.61 0.97 7.48
C ARG A 52 23.40 0.00 6.59
N ASP A 53 23.49 -1.26 6.98
CA ASP A 53 24.12 -2.30 6.16
C ASP A 53 23.32 -2.60 4.89
N ALA A 54 21.97 -2.53 4.96
CA ALA A 54 21.08 -2.75 3.82
C ALA A 54 20.93 -1.51 2.91
N ALA A 55 21.07 -0.30 3.46
CA ALA A 55 20.85 0.98 2.80
C ALA A 55 22.00 1.96 3.09
N PRO A 56 23.24 1.68 2.62
CA PRO A 56 24.42 2.46 3.01
C PRO A 56 24.39 3.92 2.52
N ALA A 57 23.74 4.16 1.38
CA ALA A 57 23.63 5.48 0.76
C ALA A 57 22.36 6.25 1.17
N THR A 58 21.35 5.56 1.69
CA THR A 58 20.07 6.16 2.05
C THR A 58 20.14 6.80 3.44
N PRO A 59 19.63 8.03 3.64
CA PRO A 59 19.49 8.61 4.97
C PRO A 59 18.63 7.74 5.88
N VAL A 60 19.04 7.62 7.15
CA VAL A 60 18.33 6.80 8.16
C VAL A 60 18.00 7.64 9.38
N VAL A 61 16.71 7.84 9.63
CA VAL A 61 16.19 8.46 10.84
C VAL A 61 15.97 7.37 11.88
N HIS A 62 16.60 7.52 13.04
CA HIS A 62 16.46 6.57 14.14
C HIS A 62 16.53 7.31 15.49
N PRO A 63 15.97 6.73 16.57
CA PRO A 63 16.16 7.22 17.92
C PRO A 63 17.66 7.31 18.28
N GLN A 64 18.06 8.44 18.85
CA GLN A 64 19.44 8.81 19.09
C GLN A 64 20.24 7.74 19.87
N LEU A 65 21.43 7.38 19.34
CA LEU A 65 22.35 6.41 19.96
C LEU A 65 23.47 7.08 20.79
N GLY A 66 23.87 8.31 20.49
CA GLY A 66 24.88 9.06 21.28
C GLY A 66 24.22 10.04 22.26
N GLN A 67 24.95 10.55 23.25
CA GLN A 67 24.46 11.67 24.10
C GLN A 67 24.68 13.05 23.45
N ASP A 68 25.63 13.17 22.52
CA ASP A 68 26.10 14.45 21.96
C ASP A 68 25.65 14.72 20.51
N ALA A 69 24.67 13.97 19.99
CA ALA A 69 24.19 14.16 18.62
C ALA A 69 23.03 15.19 18.57
N ASP A 70 22.88 15.83 17.41
CA ASP A 70 21.80 16.78 17.15
C ASP A 70 20.42 16.14 17.41
N ARG A 71 19.61 16.85 18.19
CA ARG A 71 18.29 16.39 18.63
C ARG A 71 17.19 16.65 17.60
N VAL A 72 17.52 17.41 16.56
CA VAL A 72 16.72 17.68 15.37
C VAL A 72 17.59 17.39 14.15
N GLN A 73 17.18 16.44 13.33
CA GLN A 73 17.77 16.21 12.02
C GLN A 73 16.85 16.81 10.96
N HIS A 74 17.44 17.35 9.91
CA HIS A 74 16.69 18.02 8.85
C HIS A 74 17.22 17.57 7.51
N TYR A 75 16.33 17.05 6.69
CA TYR A 75 16.61 16.59 5.35
C TYR A 75 15.74 17.34 4.35
N ARG A 76 16.21 17.40 3.11
CA ARG A 76 15.49 17.99 1.99
C ARG A 76 15.48 17.02 0.83
N TYR A 77 14.34 16.93 0.16
CA TYR A 77 14.22 16.22 -1.10
C TYR A 77 14.39 17.19 -2.26
N ALA A 78 15.17 16.76 -3.26
CA ALA A 78 15.25 17.40 -4.57
C ALA A 78 15.19 16.30 -5.64
N ALA A 79 14.43 16.51 -6.70
CA ALA A 79 14.19 15.47 -7.72
C ALA A 79 15.48 14.96 -8.40
N ASP A 80 16.54 15.77 -8.45
CA ASP A 80 17.83 15.42 -9.05
C ASP A 80 18.83 14.78 -8.07
N ALA A 81 18.69 15.04 -6.77
CA ALA A 81 19.64 14.62 -5.74
C ALA A 81 19.06 13.62 -4.72
N GLY A 82 17.74 13.38 -4.75
CA GLY A 82 17.02 12.64 -3.73
C GLY A 82 17.05 13.35 -2.37
N VAL A 83 16.87 12.58 -1.30
CA VAL A 83 16.92 13.10 0.06
C VAL A 83 18.36 13.28 0.53
N HIS A 84 18.68 14.48 1.00
CA HIS A 84 19.99 14.83 1.55
C HIS A 84 19.84 15.68 2.82
N GLU A 85 20.88 15.73 3.66
CA GLU A 85 20.88 16.57 4.85
C GLU A 85 20.78 18.06 4.46
N ALA A 86 19.85 18.77 5.09
CA ALA A 86 19.58 20.16 4.77
C ALA A 86 20.68 21.06 5.37
N PRO A 87 21.40 21.85 4.55
CA PRO A 87 22.36 22.82 5.07
C PRO A 87 21.63 23.99 5.75
N ASN A 88 22.33 24.69 6.65
CA ASN A 88 21.86 25.96 7.24
C ASN A 88 21.94 27.12 6.21
N VAL A 89 21.30 26.95 5.06
CA VAL A 89 21.21 27.92 3.96
C VAL A 89 19.75 27.97 3.51
N ALA A 90 19.31 29.14 3.05
CA ALA A 90 17.95 29.34 2.57
C ALA A 90 17.55 28.27 1.52
N PRO A 91 16.40 27.60 1.70
CA PRO A 91 15.91 26.62 0.75
C PRO A 91 15.59 27.22 -0.62
N PRO A 92 15.70 26.42 -1.69
CA PRO A 92 14.92 26.65 -2.90
C PRO A 92 13.41 26.63 -2.59
N ALA A 93 12.62 27.39 -3.35
CA ALA A 93 11.17 27.23 -3.33
C ALA A 93 10.77 25.81 -3.79
N GLU A 94 9.59 25.35 -3.37
CA GLU A 94 8.99 24.08 -3.80
C GLU A 94 9.81 22.83 -3.39
N THR A 95 10.46 22.88 -2.22
CA THR A 95 11.21 21.73 -1.69
C THR A 95 10.47 21.04 -0.55
N ILE A 96 10.42 19.70 -0.59
CA ILE A 96 9.88 18.90 0.51
C ILE A 96 10.94 18.81 1.60
N ASP A 97 10.59 19.23 2.82
CA ASP A 97 11.45 19.11 4.00
C ASP A 97 10.99 17.95 4.89
N ILE A 98 11.98 17.24 5.45
CA ILE A 98 11.75 16.17 6.43
C ILE A 98 12.51 16.53 7.69
N VAL A 99 11.77 16.83 8.76
CA VAL A 99 12.34 17.23 10.05
C VAL A 99 12.11 16.11 11.04
N ALA A 100 13.19 15.46 11.48
CA ALA A 100 13.11 14.37 12.45
C ALA A 100 13.51 14.86 13.85
N VAL A 101 12.59 14.72 14.80
CA VAL A 101 12.75 15.18 16.18
C VAL A 101 12.90 13.98 17.11
N GLN A 102 13.99 13.94 17.88
CA GLN A 102 14.36 12.77 18.68
C GLN A 102 13.43 12.51 19.89
N SER A 103 12.77 13.55 20.41
CA SER A 103 11.81 13.47 21.50
C SER A 103 10.83 14.64 21.42
N ARG A 104 9.60 14.44 21.90
CA ARG A 104 8.60 15.51 22.03
C ARG A 104 9.09 16.72 22.83
N ASP A 105 10.03 16.53 23.77
CA ASP A 105 10.57 17.61 24.60
C ASP A 105 11.42 18.62 23.81
N VAL A 106 11.73 18.32 22.55
CA VAL A 106 12.50 19.18 21.64
C VAL A 106 11.58 20.07 20.79
N LEU A 107 10.28 19.78 20.73
CA LEU A 107 9.33 20.55 19.92
C LEU A 107 9.31 22.06 20.26
N PRO A 108 9.41 22.49 21.54
CA PRO A 108 9.50 23.92 21.86
C PRO A 108 10.77 24.58 21.27
N GLN A 109 11.89 23.86 21.26
CA GLN A 109 13.14 24.34 20.67
C GLN A 109 12.99 24.46 19.15
N LEU A 110 12.45 23.43 18.48
CA LEU A 110 12.20 23.45 17.04
C LEU A 110 11.29 24.62 16.65
N HIS A 111 10.19 24.82 17.36
CA HIS A 111 9.28 25.95 17.12
C HIS A 111 10.01 27.30 17.25
N SER A 112 10.89 27.45 18.25
CA SER A 112 11.73 28.65 18.40
C SER A 112 12.71 28.83 17.22
N GLU A 113 13.38 27.77 16.78
CA GLU A 113 14.31 27.80 15.64
C GLU A 113 13.60 28.22 14.35
N LEU A 114 12.40 27.69 14.10
CA LEU A 114 11.58 28.03 12.94
C LEU A 114 11.07 29.49 13.01
N THR A 115 10.61 29.93 14.19
CA THR A 115 10.10 31.30 14.38
C THR A 115 11.19 32.35 14.21
N THR A 116 12.40 32.06 14.69
CA THR A 116 13.56 32.97 14.62
C THR A 116 14.29 32.89 13.27
N GLY A 117 13.98 31.89 12.44
CA GLY A 117 14.64 31.64 11.17
C GLY A 117 16.03 31.03 11.31
N GLU A 118 16.40 30.54 12.49
CA GLU A 118 17.61 29.73 12.72
C GLU A 118 17.54 28.41 11.94
N ARG A 119 16.32 27.87 11.77
CA ARG A 119 16.00 26.76 10.88
C ARG A 119 14.96 27.21 9.85
N GLN A 120 15.17 26.87 8.59
CA GLN A 120 14.32 27.30 7.48
C GLN A 120 13.90 26.12 6.62
N THR A 121 12.59 26.01 6.38
CA THR A 121 11.97 25.09 5.42
C THR A 121 11.62 25.84 4.13
N GLY A 122 11.48 25.09 3.04
CA GLY A 122 11.07 25.59 1.74
C GLY A 122 9.62 26.05 1.76
N SER A 123 9.33 27.09 0.98
CA SER A 123 7.95 27.52 0.75
C SER A 123 7.41 26.89 -0.53
N GLY A 124 6.16 26.41 -0.51
CA GLY A 124 5.45 25.95 -1.72
C GLY A 124 5.43 24.43 -1.93
N ALA A 125 6.06 23.65 -1.06
CA ALA A 125 5.87 22.21 -0.92
C ALA A 125 5.81 21.86 0.57
N ALA A 126 5.58 20.60 0.95
CA ALA A 126 5.26 20.22 2.33
C ALA A 126 6.46 20.00 3.27
N THR A 127 6.19 20.15 4.57
CA THR A 127 7.10 19.75 5.65
C THR A 127 6.56 18.51 6.37
N PHE A 128 7.36 17.44 6.42
CA PHE A 128 7.06 16.21 7.15
C PHE A 128 7.81 16.15 8.48
N LEU A 129 7.07 16.17 9.59
CA LEU A 129 7.63 16.15 10.94
C LEU A 129 7.65 14.73 11.52
N VAL A 130 8.81 14.09 11.60
CA VAL A 130 8.98 12.72 12.11
C VAL A 130 9.27 12.73 13.60
N ILE A 131 8.39 12.12 14.41
CA ILE A 131 8.54 12.03 15.86
C ILE A 131 8.46 10.55 16.31
N PRO A 132 9.61 9.84 16.41
CA PRO A 132 9.65 8.39 16.60
C PRO A 132 9.00 7.84 17.87
N SER A 133 8.71 8.69 18.87
CA SER A 133 8.18 8.27 20.17
C SER A 133 6.74 8.75 20.45
N VAL A 134 6.10 9.49 19.54
CA VAL A 134 4.74 9.99 19.75
C VAL A 134 3.72 8.89 19.53
N SER A 135 2.80 8.77 20.48
CA SER A 135 1.62 7.90 20.43
C SER A 135 0.41 8.68 20.93
N VAL A 136 -0.74 8.44 20.32
CA VAL A 136 -2.04 8.87 20.84
C VAL A 136 -2.29 8.18 22.17
N GLU A 137 -2.61 8.99 23.18
CA GLU A 137 -3.04 8.50 24.49
C GLU A 137 -4.55 8.26 24.45
N TRP A 138 -4.98 7.15 25.04
CA TRP A 138 -6.39 6.78 25.10
C TRP A 138 -6.79 6.48 26.53
N ASP A 139 -7.84 7.15 26.98
CA ASP A 139 -8.50 6.85 28.24
C ASP A 139 -9.73 5.96 27.96
N PRO A 140 -9.65 4.64 28.22
CA PRO A 140 -10.77 3.73 27.99
C PRO A 140 -11.95 4.00 28.91
N THR A 141 -11.74 4.66 30.05
CA THR A 141 -12.80 4.95 31.03
C THR A 141 -13.69 6.08 30.51
N ASN A 142 -13.07 7.12 29.96
CA ASN A 142 -13.76 8.30 29.46
C ASN A 142 -14.03 8.24 27.95
N LEU A 143 -13.53 7.22 27.26
CA LEU A 143 -13.61 7.06 25.79
C LEU A 143 -13.03 8.28 25.05
N THR A 144 -11.98 8.89 25.61
CA THR A 144 -11.32 10.05 25.04
C THR A 144 -9.93 9.69 24.52
N THR A 145 -9.53 10.36 23.43
CA THR A 145 -8.19 10.27 22.86
C THR A 145 -7.53 11.64 22.90
N THR A 146 -6.25 11.68 23.27
CA THR A 146 -5.46 12.90 23.31
C THR A 146 -4.17 12.71 22.53
N LEU A 147 -3.80 13.73 21.74
CA LEU A 147 -2.51 13.79 21.08
C LEU A 147 -1.52 14.54 21.99
N PRO A 148 -0.47 13.89 22.51
CA PRO A 148 0.54 14.56 23.31
C PRO A 148 1.24 15.67 22.50
N SER A 149 1.58 16.77 23.17
CA SER A 149 2.23 17.94 22.55
C SER A 149 1.41 18.62 21.43
N GLY A 150 0.07 18.51 21.48
CA GLY A 150 -0.81 19.11 20.48
C GLY A 150 -0.66 20.63 20.35
N GLU A 151 -0.37 21.36 21.44
CA GLU A 151 -0.14 22.81 21.38
C GLU A 151 1.13 23.15 20.58
N GLU A 152 2.24 22.45 20.84
CA GLU A 152 3.49 22.66 20.10
C GLU A 152 3.36 22.26 18.62
N LEU A 153 2.67 21.16 18.32
CA LEU A 153 2.42 20.74 16.94
C LEU A 153 1.59 21.78 16.19
N ALA A 154 0.51 22.28 16.78
CA ALA A 154 -0.29 23.34 16.19
C ALA A 154 0.51 24.64 16.00
N ALA A 155 1.40 24.96 16.94
CA ALA A 155 2.29 26.13 16.84
C ALA A 155 3.25 26.03 15.66
N ILE A 156 3.87 24.86 15.46
CA ILE A 156 4.75 24.59 14.31
C ILE A 156 3.96 24.69 13.00
N SER A 157 2.79 24.05 12.92
CA SER A 157 1.94 24.08 11.72
C SER A 157 1.47 25.48 11.34
N VAL A 158 1.27 26.39 12.30
CA VAL A 158 0.91 27.81 12.01
C VAL A 158 2.13 28.66 11.67
N THR A 159 3.31 28.27 12.12
CA THR A 159 4.55 29.00 11.84
C THR A 159 4.98 28.85 10.39
N LEU A 160 4.73 27.68 9.81
CA LEU A 160 5.12 27.35 8.45
C LEU A 160 4.00 27.75 7.45
N PRO A 161 4.33 28.42 6.33
CA PRO A 161 3.35 28.77 5.31
C PRO A 161 2.89 27.56 4.49
N GLU A 162 3.66 26.48 4.47
CA GLU A 162 3.36 25.24 3.78
C GLU A 162 2.58 24.21 4.63
N PRO A 163 1.97 23.18 4.00
CA PRO A 163 1.37 22.07 4.72
C PRO A 163 2.36 21.32 5.61
N VAL A 164 1.93 20.96 6.82
CA VAL A 164 2.72 20.18 7.78
C VAL A 164 2.00 18.89 8.14
N THR A 165 2.62 17.75 7.87
CA THR A 165 2.11 16.43 8.26
C THR A 165 3.07 15.76 9.24
N VAL A 166 2.52 15.23 10.34
CA VAL A 166 3.32 14.64 11.42
C VAL A 166 3.30 13.13 11.35
N PHE A 167 4.47 12.52 11.43
CA PHE A 167 4.64 11.08 11.55
C PHE A 167 4.82 10.67 13.03
N ALA A 168 3.80 10.04 13.59
CA ALA A 168 3.76 9.53 14.95
C ALA A 168 4.35 8.11 15.04
N GLY A 169 5.53 8.01 15.63
CA GLY A 169 6.30 6.76 15.71
C GLY A 169 5.55 5.55 16.28
N GLY A 170 4.84 5.76 17.39
CA GLY A 170 4.19 4.67 18.13
C GLY A 170 2.74 4.38 17.72
N GLN A 171 2.25 5.02 16.66
CA GLN A 171 0.97 4.65 16.04
C GLN A 171 1.14 3.54 15.00
N PRO A 172 0.11 2.70 14.75
CA PRO A 172 0.08 1.75 13.64
C PRO A 172 0.37 2.40 12.28
N ALA A 173 0.90 1.65 11.31
CA ALA A 173 1.28 2.20 10.01
C ALA A 173 0.09 2.69 9.17
N ASP A 174 -1.09 2.12 9.41
CA ASP A 174 -2.36 2.48 8.79
C ASP A 174 -3.12 3.57 9.57
N TYR A 175 -2.54 4.09 10.67
CA TYR A 175 -3.13 5.21 11.38
C TYR A 175 -3.01 6.49 10.56
N HIS A 176 -4.16 7.11 10.29
CA HIS A 176 -4.26 8.44 9.71
C HIS A 176 -5.40 9.20 10.40
N HIS A 177 -5.12 10.40 10.90
CA HIS A 177 -6.14 11.26 11.49
C HIS A 177 -5.78 12.73 11.35
N GLU A 178 -6.76 13.55 10.95
CA GLU A 178 -6.64 15.01 10.97
C GLU A 178 -7.11 15.53 12.33
N TRP A 179 -6.18 15.95 13.17
CA TRP A 179 -6.48 16.45 14.50
C TRP A 179 -6.86 17.94 14.47
N GLU A 180 -7.98 18.29 15.09
CA GLU A 180 -8.34 19.68 15.38
C GLU A 180 -7.69 20.09 16.72
N LEU A 181 -6.60 20.85 16.63
CA LEU A 181 -5.78 21.24 17.77
C LEU A 181 -5.99 22.73 18.11
N PRO A 182 -6.19 23.10 19.38
CA PRO A 182 -6.32 24.49 19.77
C PRO A 182 -4.96 25.20 19.68
N TYR A 183 -4.93 26.38 19.09
CA TYR A 183 -3.78 27.28 19.11
C TYR A 183 -4.24 28.72 19.29
N LYS A 184 -3.85 29.34 20.40
CA LYS A 184 -4.32 30.67 20.81
C LYS A 184 -5.85 30.75 20.85
N HIS A 185 -6.47 31.49 19.93
CA HIS A 185 -7.91 31.69 19.83
C HIS A 185 -8.52 31.03 18.59
N THR A 186 -7.78 30.13 17.95
CA THR A 186 -8.15 29.44 16.71
C THR A 186 -7.95 27.93 16.86
N THR A 187 -8.54 27.17 15.95
CA THR A 187 -8.29 25.72 15.81
C THR A 187 -7.48 25.50 14.54
N VAL A 188 -6.47 24.64 14.63
CA VAL A 188 -5.57 24.27 13.53
C VAL A 188 -5.76 22.80 13.25
N ARG A 189 -5.85 22.44 11.96
CA ARG A 189 -5.91 21.05 11.52
C ARG A 189 -4.49 20.55 11.29
N VAL A 190 -4.14 19.45 11.94
CA VAL A 190 -2.81 18.83 11.82
C VAL A 190 -2.99 17.37 11.43
N PRO A 191 -2.66 16.99 10.18
CA PRO A 191 -2.63 15.60 9.74
C PRO A 191 -1.55 14.82 10.49
N ILE A 192 -1.92 13.67 11.05
CA ILE A 192 -1.04 12.74 11.75
C ILE A 192 -1.11 11.37 11.08
N ALA A 193 0.04 10.85 10.63
CA ALA A 193 0.22 9.50 10.11
C ALA A 193 1.06 8.66 11.08
N GLY A 194 0.75 7.38 11.26
CA GLY A 194 1.53 6.50 12.15
C GLY A 194 2.69 5.81 11.43
N LEU A 195 3.81 5.53 12.12
CA LEU A 195 5.01 4.86 11.56
C LEU A 195 5.13 3.36 11.89
N GLY A 196 4.16 2.77 12.58
CA GLY A 196 4.07 1.33 12.77
C GLY A 196 4.83 0.73 13.97
N ALA A 197 5.53 1.53 14.81
CA ALA A 197 6.15 1.02 16.05
C ALA A 197 5.15 0.87 17.21
N THR A 198 3.96 0.36 16.91
CA THR A 198 2.91 0.09 17.89
C THR A 198 3.25 -1.12 18.75
N GLU A 199 2.96 -1.03 20.05
CA GLU A 199 2.95 -2.17 20.98
C GLU A 199 1.68 -3.04 20.83
N ARG A 200 0.65 -2.49 20.17
CA ARG A 200 -0.64 -3.14 19.93
C ARG A 200 -0.65 -3.73 18.51
N GLY A 201 -0.69 -5.06 18.42
CA GLY A 201 -0.74 -5.79 17.14
C GLY A 201 0.65 -6.20 16.62
N ASP A 202 0.65 -6.84 15.44
CA ASP A 202 1.90 -7.19 14.76
C ASP A 202 2.45 -5.95 14.05
N SER A 203 3.57 -5.40 14.53
CA SER A 203 4.27 -4.29 13.89
C SER A 203 4.60 -4.63 12.42
N GLN A 204 4.17 -3.77 11.50
CA GLN A 204 4.35 -3.94 10.05
C GLN A 204 5.53 -3.10 9.55
N PHE A 205 6.06 -3.46 8.39
CA PHE A 205 6.84 -2.52 7.59
C PHE A 205 5.87 -1.67 6.78
N ALA A 206 6.24 -0.44 6.43
CA ALA A 206 5.41 0.34 5.51
C ALA A 206 6.28 1.23 4.63
N GLN A 207 5.81 1.44 3.40
CA GLN A 207 6.26 2.53 2.54
C GLN A 207 5.24 3.65 2.62
N TYR A 208 5.71 4.89 2.64
CA TYR A 208 4.89 6.09 2.54
C TYR A 208 5.28 6.83 1.27
N THR A 209 4.28 7.18 0.48
CA THR A 209 4.41 8.19 -0.57
C THR A 209 3.99 9.51 0.03
N CYS A 210 4.93 10.45 0.14
CA CYS A 210 4.70 11.75 0.75
C CYS A 210 4.77 12.82 -0.36
N THR A 211 3.67 13.53 -0.63
CA THR A 211 3.57 14.46 -1.78
C THR A 211 3.99 15.88 -1.43
N SER A 212 4.24 16.70 -2.44
CA SER A 212 4.47 18.14 -2.30
C SER A 212 3.33 18.88 -1.58
N GLN A 213 2.11 18.35 -1.63
CA GLN A 213 0.91 18.91 -0.98
C GLN A 213 0.74 18.50 0.49
N GLY A 214 1.60 17.63 1.01
CA GLY A 214 1.56 17.17 2.39
C GLY A 214 0.73 15.90 2.61
N ASP A 215 0.21 15.30 1.54
CA ASP A 215 -0.48 14.02 1.64
C ASP A 215 0.49 12.89 1.89
N VAL A 216 0.00 11.87 2.61
CA VAL A 216 0.77 10.69 2.97
C VAL A 216 -0.06 9.45 2.70
N ALA A 217 0.34 8.65 1.72
CA ALA A 217 -0.26 7.33 1.47
C ALA A 217 0.60 6.23 2.08
N ALA A 218 0.06 5.47 3.02
CA ALA A 218 0.76 4.38 3.69
C ALA A 218 0.46 3.01 3.03
N GLN A 219 1.51 2.30 2.63
CA GLN A 219 1.46 0.92 2.14
C GLN A 219 2.07 -0.01 3.20
N ALA A 220 1.25 -0.47 4.14
CA ALA A 220 1.69 -1.37 5.20
C ALA A 220 1.73 -2.84 4.74
N VAL A 221 2.84 -3.52 5.03
CA VAL A 221 3.16 -4.88 4.59
C VAL A 221 3.72 -5.69 5.76
N SER A 222 3.22 -6.92 5.92
CA SER A 222 3.75 -7.82 6.95
C SER A 222 5.23 -8.14 6.69
N PRO A 223 6.09 -8.18 7.73
CA PRO A 223 7.49 -8.59 7.61
C PRO A 223 7.67 -10.03 7.10
N SER A 224 6.60 -10.83 7.10
CA SER A 224 6.62 -12.15 6.48
C SER A 224 6.65 -12.13 4.96
N GLN A 225 6.36 -11.01 4.32
CA GLN A 225 6.35 -10.86 2.87
C GLN A 225 7.72 -10.51 2.29
N PHE A 226 8.78 -10.62 3.10
CA PHE A 226 10.15 -10.31 2.72
C PHE A 226 11.12 -11.45 3.04
N GLY A 227 12.23 -11.48 2.30
CA GLY A 227 13.22 -12.55 2.28
C GLY A 227 12.59 -13.87 1.86
N LEU A 228 13.11 -14.97 2.38
CA LEU A 228 12.62 -16.33 2.06
C LEU A 228 11.12 -16.52 2.33
N ARG A 229 10.53 -15.79 3.27
CA ARG A 229 9.12 -15.97 3.66
C ARG A 229 8.15 -15.34 2.67
N ALA A 230 8.63 -14.49 1.76
CA ALA A 230 7.86 -13.99 0.63
C ALA A 230 7.42 -15.11 -0.33
N LEU A 231 8.13 -16.24 -0.33
CA LEU A 231 7.84 -17.35 -1.23
C LEU A 231 6.59 -18.13 -0.78
N ASN A 232 5.70 -18.41 -1.73
CA ASN A 232 4.51 -19.22 -1.49
C ASN A 232 4.88 -20.58 -0.89
N GLY A 233 4.30 -20.93 0.25
CA GLY A 233 4.59 -22.17 0.98
C GLY A 233 5.78 -22.10 1.94
N VAL A 234 6.47 -20.96 2.05
CA VAL A 234 7.61 -20.78 2.97
C VAL A 234 7.22 -20.07 4.26
N GLY A 235 6.73 -20.85 5.22
CA GLY A 235 6.52 -20.38 6.60
C GLY A 235 7.83 -20.17 7.39
N ARG A 236 7.73 -19.63 8.61
CA ARG A 236 8.88 -19.39 9.51
C ARG A 236 9.74 -20.63 9.75
N ALA A 237 9.12 -21.80 9.90
CA ALA A 237 9.83 -23.05 10.12
C ALA A 237 10.61 -23.50 8.86
N THR A 238 10.00 -23.36 7.68
CA THR A 238 10.61 -23.66 6.39
C THR A 238 11.79 -22.74 6.11
N ALA A 239 11.62 -21.42 6.31
CA ALA A 239 12.70 -20.44 6.17
C ALA A 239 13.91 -20.77 7.07
N LYS A 240 13.69 -21.15 8.34
CA LYS A 240 14.78 -21.58 9.23
C LYS A 240 15.49 -22.84 8.74
N ARG A 241 14.79 -23.79 8.10
CA ARG A 241 15.41 -24.99 7.52
C ARG A 241 16.25 -24.66 6.29
N LEU A 242 15.76 -23.79 5.42
CA LEU A 242 16.50 -23.27 4.27
C LEU A 242 17.79 -22.57 4.71
N GLN A 243 17.70 -21.69 5.72
CA GLN A 243 18.88 -21.01 6.29
C GLN A 243 19.93 -21.99 6.84
N LYS A 244 19.49 -23.08 7.51
CA LYS A 244 20.41 -24.12 8.00
C LYS A 244 21.11 -24.89 6.86
N ARG A 245 20.54 -24.90 5.66
CA ARG A 245 21.16 -25.46 4.45
C ARG A 245 22.01 -24.45 3.68
N GLY A 246 22.09 -23.20 4.15
CA GLY A 246 22.87 -22.13 3.50
C GLY A 246 22.05 -21.20 2.60
N CYS A 247 20.78 -21.53 2.29
CA CYS A 247 19.92 -20.63 1.52
C CYS A 247 19.43 -19.47 2.40
N ARG A 248 19.78 -18.24 2.05
CA ARG A 248 19.46 -17.02 2.80
C ARG A 248 18.55 -16.06 2.02
N THR A 249 18.56 -16.15 0.69
CA THR A 249 17.84 -15.29 -0.25
C THR A 249 16.90 -16.11 -1.14
N MET A 250 15.98 -15.44 -1.83
CA MET A 250 15.11 -16.11 -2.81
C MET A 250 15.92 -16.66 -3.99
N ASP A 251 16.99 -15.97 -4.38
CA ASP A 251 17.95 -16.47 -5.38
C ASP A 251 18.63 -17.76 -4.96
N ASP A 252 18.98 -17.92 -3.69
CA ASP A 252 19.55 -19.19 -3.21
C ASP A 252 18.53 -20.33 -3.34
N VAL A 253 17.23 -20.05 -3.28
CA VAL A 253 16.16 -21.05 -3.46
C VAL A 253 15.94 -21.34 -4.94
N ARG A 254 15.97 -20.32 -5.80
CA ARG A 254 15.90 -20.46 -7.26
C ARG A 254 17.06 -21.30 -7.81
N ASN A 255 18.25 -21.17 -7.23
CA ASN A 255 19.42 -21.95 -7.62
C ASN A 255 19.48 -23.34 -6.97
N LEU A 256 18.56 -23.67 -6.06
CA LEU A 256 18.51 -24.96 -5.38
C LEU A 256 17.70 -25.95 -6.21
N ALA A 257 18.25 -27.14 -6.46
CA ALA A 257 17.52 -28.18 -7.17
C ALA A 257 16.23 -28.57 -6.43
N VAL A 258 15.11 -28.71 -7.15
CA VAL A 258 13.81 -29.12 -6.59
C VAL A 258 13.92 -30.40 -5.77
N THR A 259 14.75 -31.36 -6.20
CA THR A 259 15.00 -32.62 -5.48
C THR A 259 15.64 -32.40 -4.12
N GLU A 260 16.53 -31.41 -3.99
CA GLU A 260 17.17 -31.05 -2.72
C GLU A 260 16.19 -30.31 -1.81
N LEU A 261 15.37 -29.42 -2.39
CA LEU A 261 14.31 -28.73 -1.67
C LEU A 261 13.27 -29.72 -1.10
N ALA A 262 12.89 -30.74 -1.87
CA ALA A 262 11.97 -31.80 -1.45
C ALA A 262 12.54 -32.77 -0.38
N GLN A 263 13.87 -32.76 -0.15
CA GLN A 263 14.47 -33.52 0.95
C GLN A 263 14.35 -32.81 2.30
N LEU A 264 13.89 -31.56 2.34
CA LEU A 264 13.66 -30.86 3.60
C LEU A 264 12.44 -31.44 4.34
N PRO A 265 12.55 -31.71 5.65
CA PRO A 265 11.42 -32.20 6.43
C PRO A 265 10.18 -31.31 6.28
N GLY A 266 9.05 -31.93 5.91
CA GLY A 266 7.77 -31.25 5.72
C GLY A 266 7.62 -30.54 4.37
N ILE A 267 8.52 -30.73 3.41
CA ILE A 267 8.38 -30.24 2.02
C ILE A 267 8.25 -31.45 1.10
N GLY A 268 7.07 -31.66 0.52
CA GLY A 268 6.88 -32.64 -0.54
C GLY A 268 7.36 -32.11 -1.89
N ARG A 269 7.49 -33.00 -2.88
CA ARG A 269 7.93 -32.62 -4.24
C ARG A 269 7.08 -31.52 -4.87
N SER A 270 5.76 -31.63 -4.79
CA SER A 270 4.84 -30.61 -5.32
C SER A 270 5.00 -29.24 -4.64
N THR A 271 5.22 -29.23 -3.32
CA THR A 271 5.51 -28.00 -2.57
C THR A 271 6.86 -27.41 -2.98
N ALA A 272 7.88 -28.24 -3.17
CA ALA A 272 9.19 -27.80 -3.65
C ALA A 272 9.10 -27.17 -5.05
N GLU A 273 8.39 -27.81 -5.98
CA GLU A 273 8.15 -27.29 -7.33
C GLU A 273 7.42 -25.94 -7.27
N LYS A 274 6.40 -25.80 -6.42
CA LYS A 274 5.66 -24.54 -6.25
C LYS A 274 6.52 -23.42 -5.64
N ILE A 275 7.34 -23.73 -4.63
CA ILE A 275 8.26 -22.76 -4.02
C ILE A 275 9.27 -22.26 -5.06
N HIS A 276 9.86 -23.19 -5.82
CA HIS A 276 10.84 -22.85 -6.86
C HIS A 276 10.21 -22.02 -7.97
N ALA A 277 9.06 -22.45 -8.51
CA ALA A 277 8.34 -21.72 -9.54
C ALA A 277 7.92 -20.32 -9.07
N HIS A 278 7.56 -20.16 -7.79
CA HIS A 278 7.26 -18.84 -7.25
C HIS A 278 8.50 -17.95 -7.10
N ALA A 279 9.66 -18.53 -6.80
CA ALA A 279 10.91 -17.77 -6.81
C ALA A 279 11.24 -17.25 -8.22
N ASP A 280 10.97 -18.06 -9.25
CA ASP A 280 11.12 -17.64 -10.65
C ASP A 280 10.14 -16.51 -11.01
N VAL A 281 8.86 -16.63 -10.62
CA VAL A 281 7.81 -15.62 -10.87
C VAL A 281 8.13 -14.27 -10.21
N VAL A 282 8.59 -14.28 -8.96
CA VAL A 282 8.95 -13.03 -8.25
C VAL A 282 10.13 -12.33 -8.91
N GLU A 283 11.08 -13.09 -9.43
CA GLU A 283 12.27 -12.56 -10.11
C GLU A 283 11.96 -12.07 -11.53
N SER A 284 11.19 -12.83 -12.31
CA SER A 284 10.88 -12.45 -13.69
C SER A 284 9.88 -11.32 -13.78
N GLY A 285 9.02 -11.17 -12.77
CA GLY A 285 7.88 -10.26 -12.81
C GLY A 285 6.72 -10.79 -13.65
N ASP A 286 6.82 -12.01 -14.19
CA ASP A 286 5.79 -12.62 -15.04
C ASP A 286 4.94 -13.61 -14.24
N PRO A 287 3.60 -13.62 -14.38
CA PRO A 287 2.77 -14.60 -13.70
C PRO A 287 2.94 -15.99 -14.34
N LEU A 288 2.71 -17.03 -13.52
CA LEU A 288 2.67 -18.41 -13.99
C LEU A 288 1.30 -19.02 -13.74
N VAL A 289 0.61 -19.44 -14.80
CA VAL A 289 -0.69 -20.10 -14.69
C VAL A 289 -0.48 -21.61 -14.51
N LEU A 290 -1.06 -22.17 -13.45
CA LEU A 290 -0.89 -23.57 -13.03
C LEU A 290 -2.00 -24.49 -13.54
N THR A 291 -2.83 -24.01 -14.46
CA THR A 291 -4.05 -24.68 -14.93
C THR A 291 -4.38 -24.32 -16.37
N ASN A 292 -5.18 -25.15 -17.03
CA ASN A 292 -5.74 -24.85 -18.36
C ASN A 292 -7.15 -24.21 -18.29
N LYS A 293 -7.63 -23.90 -17.09
CA LYS A 293 -8.89 -23.17 -16.91
C LYS A 293 -8.73 -21.72 -17.37
N THR A 294 -9.74 -21.15 -18.00
CA THR A 294 -9.81 -19.70 -18.27
C THR A 294 -10.23 -18.95 -16.99
N PRO A 295 -9.65 -17.77 -16.69
CA PRO A 295 -10.04 -16.97 -15.53
C PRO A 295 -11.49 -16.51 -15.58
N VAL A 296 -11.96 -16.09 -16.77
CA VAL A 296 -13.28 -15.51 -16.99
C VAL A 296 -13.90 -16.14 -18.22
N LYS A 297 -15.22 -16.40 -18.19
CA LYS A 297 -15.98 -16.75 -19.40
C LYS A 297 -16.84 -15.56 -19.78
N THR A 298 -16.76 -15.17 -21.04
CA THR A 298 -17.55 -14.08 -21.61
C THR A 298 -18.65 -14.67 -22.50
N ARG A 299 -19.77 -13.96 -22.68
CA ARG A 299 -20.93 -14.48 -23.43
C ARG A 299 -20.74 -14.43 -24.94
N ASP A 300 -19.93 -13.50 -25.42
CA ASP A 300 -19.78 -13.15 -26.82
C ASP A 300 -18.34 -12.77 -27.18
N ASP A 301 -17.38 -13.33 -26.46
CA ASP A 301 -15.93 -13.12 -26.62
C ASP A 301 -15.44 -11.68 -26.39
N ARG A 302 -16.33 -10.73 -26.06
CA ARG A 302 -15.90 -9.37 -25.65
C ARG A 302 -15.17 -9.43 -24.30
N PRO A 303 -14.14 -8.59 -24.08
CA PRO A 303 -13.54 -8.41 -22.77
C PRO A 303 -14.57 -8.20 -21.66
N PRO A 304 -14.36 -8.73 -20.45
CA PRO A 304 -15.20 -8.37 -19.31
C PRO A 304 -15.07 -6.88 -18.96
N LEU A 305 -16.12 -6.31 -18.38
CA LEU A 305 -16.06 -4.99 -17.74
C LEU A 305 -15.30 -5.11 -16.42
N CYS A 306 -14.40 -4.18 -16.14
CA CYS A 306 -13.73 -4.09 -14.84
C CYS A 306 -14.55 -3.17 -13.95
N LEU A 307 -14.96 -3.67 -12.79
CA LEU A 307 -15.73 -2.94 -11.79
C LEU A 307 -14.88 -2.80 -10.53
N ASP A 308 -14.96 -1.62 -9.93
CA ASP A 308 -14.47 -1.34 -8.59
C ASP A 308 -15.44 -0.38 -7.88
N ILE A 309 -15.47 -0.40 -6.53
CA ILE A 309 -16.35 0.44 -5.73
C ILE A 309 -15.61 1.14 -4.59
N GLU A 310 -16.02 2.37 -4.30
CA GLU A 310 -15.59 3.08 -3.10
C GLU A 310 -16.71 3.18 -2.08
N THR A 311 -16.32 3.00 -0.83
CA THR A 311 -17.24 2.96 0.32
C THR A 311 -16.77 3.88 1.44
N ASP A 312 -17.66 4.14 2.39
CA ASP A 312 -17.31 4.89 3.61
C ASP A 312 -16.55 4.03 4.65
N GLY A 313 -16.17 2.80 4.30
CA GLY A 313 -15.34 1.92 5.13
C GLY A 313 -15.61 0.44 4.88
N LEU A 314 -14.90 -0.44 5.60
CA LEU A 314 -14.98 -1.90 5.42
C LEU A 314 -16.30 -2.54 5.88
N SER A 315 -17.17 -1.77 6.54
CA SER A 315 -18.54 -2.16 6.90
C SER A 315 -19.45 -1.01 6.43
N PRO A 316 -19.69 -0.95 5.12
CA PRO A 316 -20.16 0.25 4.47
C PRO A 316 -21.60 0.56 4.83
N THR A 317 -21.88 1.85 5.05
CA THR A 317 -23.25 2.37 5.11
C THR A 317 -23.70 2.93 3.76
N ILE A 318 -22.74 3.15 2.85
CA ILE A 318 -22.96 3.61 1.48
C ILE A 318 -21.82 3.16 0.56
N ILE A 319 -22.18 2.71 -0.64
CA ILE A 319 -21.29 2.70 -1.81
C ILE A 319 -21.47 4.05 -2.47
N TRP A 320 -20.48 4.93 -2.32
CA TRP A 320 -20.61 6.32 -2.76
C TRP A 320 -19.99 6.55 -4.13
N GLN A 321 -19.17 5.61 -4.61
CA GLN A 321 -18.70 5.63 -5.98
C GLN A 321 -18.64 4.22 -6.60
N PHE A 322 -19.02 4.15 -7.86
CA PHE A 322 -18.84 2.98 -8.73
C PHE A 322 -17.98 3.39 -9.91
N GLY A 323 -16.89 2.67 -10.16
CA GLY A 323 -16.07 2.80 -11.35
C GLY A 323 -16.27 1.61 -12.28
N VAL A 324 -16.52 1.86 -13.55
CA VAL A 324 -16.61 0.80 -14.57
C VAL A 324 -15.71 1.14 -15.74
N TYR A 325 -14.70 0.32 -15.98
CA TYR A 325 -13.85 0.39 -17.17
C TYR A 325 -14.27 -0.66 -18.20
N ASP A 326 -14.46 -0.24 -19.45
CA ASP A 326 -14.71 -1.09 -20.60
C ASP A 326 -13.46 -1.17 -21.51
N PRO A 327 -12.67 -2.25 -21.41
CA PRO A 327 -11.49 -2.44 -22.26
C PRO A 327 -11.80 -2.54 -23.75
N ALA A 328 -13.03 -2.91 -24.12
CA ALA A 328 -13.42 -3.04 -25.53
C ALA A 328 -13.54 -1.67 -26.22
N THR A 329 -13.80 -0.61 -25.44
CA THR A 329 -13.97 0.76 -25.95
C THR A 329 -12.97 1.76 -25.35
N ASP A 330 -12.14 1.30 -24.41
CA ASP A 330 -11.25 2.13 -23.59
C ASP A 330 -11.99 3.31 -22.94
N GLN A 331 -13.19 3.05 -22.43
CA GLN A 331 -14.02 4.06 -21.75
C GLN A 331 -14.15 3.72 -20.27
N TYR A 332 -14.05 4.75 -19.44
CA TYR A 332 -14.34 4.68 -18.01
C TYR A 332 -15.62 5.46 -17.70
N GLN A 333 -16.48 4.89 -16.87
CA GLN A 333 -17.70 5.51 -16.38
C GLN A 333 -17.70 5.49 -14.85
N ALA A 334 -17.77 6.68 -14.25
CA ALA A 334 -17.96 6.85 -12.82
C ALA A 334 -19.42 7.19 -12.48
N PHE A 335 -19.88 6.72 -11.32
CA PHE A 335 -21.12 7.14 -10.67
C PHE A 335 -20.76 7.57 -9.24
N VAL A 336 -21.02 8.82 -8.86
CA VAL A 336 -20.54 9.39 -7.58
C VAL A 336 -21.67 10.10 -6.84
N GLU A 337 -21.83 9.82 -5.54
CA GLU A 337 -22.76 10.52 -4.66
C GLU A 337 -22.12 11.80 -4.09
N LYS A 338 -22.50 12.96 -4.66
CA LYS A 338 -21.97 14.28 -4.25
C LYS A 338 -22.97 15.12 -3.46
N ARG A 339 -24.24 14.71 -3.34
CA ARG A 339 -25.35 15.57 -2.87
C ARG A 339 -26.04 15.07 -1.61
N HIS A 340 -26.14 13.76 -1.47
CA HIS A 340 -26.88 13.10 -0.41
C HIS A 340 -26.00 12.06 0.27
N PRO A 341 -24.96 12.46 1.02
CA PRO A 341 -23.89 11.54 1.44
C PRO A 341 -24.30 10.42 2.41
N LYS A 342 -25.54 10.46 2.90
CA LYS A 342 -26.15 9.42 3.77
C LYS A 342 -27.22 8.59 3.05
N ASN A 343 -27.49 8.87 1.79
CA ASN A 343 -28.53 8.20 1.01
C ASN A 343 -27.88 7.33 -0.06
N PRO A 344 -27.82 6.00 0.12
CA PRO A 344 -27.16 5.13 -0.84
C PRO A 344 -27.95 4.93 -2.14
N LYS A 345 -29.25 5.26 -2.16
CA LYS A 345 -30.14 4.95 -3.29
C LYS A 345 -29.76 5.62 -4.62
N PRO A 346 -29.49 6.94 -4.70
CA PRO A 346 -29.37 7.64 -5.99
C PRO A 346 -28.19 7.15 -6.83
N VAL A 347 -27.01 6.98 -6.21
CA VAL A 347 -25.81 6.49 -6.91
C VAL A 347 -25.96 5.03 -7.33
N LEU A 348 -26.51 4.18 -6.44
CA LEU A 348 -26.79 2.77 -6.75
C LEU A 348 -27.78 2.64 -7.91
N GLU A 349 -28.85 3.44 -7.90
CA GLU A 349 -29.88 3.44 -8.95
C GLU A 349 -29.29 3.89 -10.29
N ALA A 350 -28.45 4.94 -10.29
CA ALA A 350 -27.79 5.40 -11.50
C ALA A 350 -26.87 4.32 -12.10
N PHE A 351 -26.04 3.68 -11.27
CA PHE A 351 -25.17 2.58 -11.69
C PHE A 351 -25.95 1.40 -12.27
N ILE A 352 -26.90 0.84 -11.52
CA ILE A 352 -27.58 -0.38 -11.94
C ILE A 352 -28.48 -0.16 -13.15
N THR A 353 -29.14 1.00 -13.23
CA THR A 353 -29.94 1.38 -14.41
C THR A 353 -29.05 1.44 -15.66
N TRP A 354 -27.89 2.07 -15.56
CA TRP A 354 -26.94 2.16 -16.67
C TRP A 354 -26.39 0.78 -17.06
N LEU A 355 -25.98 -0.03 -16.08
CA LEU A 355 -25.40 -1.35 -16.34
C LEU A 355 -26.40 -2.26 -17.06
N VAL A 356 -27.63 -2.34 -16.58
CA VAL A 356 -28.68 -3.18 -17.19
C VAL A 356 -29.05 -2.68 -18.58
N ALA A 357 -29.17 -1.36 -18.77
CA ALA A 357 -29.56 -0.78 -20.05
C ALA A 357 -28.50 -0.92 -21.15
N ASN A 358 -27.21 -0.86 -20.80
CA ASN A 358 -26.13 -0.80 -21.78
C ASN A 358 -25.28 -2.08 -21.87
N HIS A 359 -25.27 -2.90 -20.80
CA HIS A 359 -24.30 -3.97 -20.61
C HIS A 359 -24.86 -5.22 -19.92
N SER A 360 -26.18 -5.45 -19.96
CA SER A 360 -26.81 -6.66 -19.37
C SER A 360 -26.31 -7.99 -19.94
N ASP A 361 -25.70 -7.95 -21.13
CA ASP A 361 -25.08 -9.08 -21.80
C ASP A 361 -23.57 -9.23 -21.52
N ARG A 362 -22.93 -8.26 -20.87
CA ARG A 362 -21.50 -8.28 -20.54
C ARG A 362 -21.22 -9.09 -19.28
N THR A 363 -20.02 -9.64 -19.23
CA THR A 363 -19.44 -10.20 -18.01
C THR A 363 -18.75 -9.09 -17.24
N VAL A 364 -18.88 -9.08 -15.91
CA VAL A 364 -18.25 -8.13 -15.01
C VAL A 364 -17.19 -8.87 -14.18
N ILE A 365 -16.03 -8.25 -14.03
CA ILE A 365 -14.93 -8.76 -13.21
C ILE A 365 -14.54 -7.76 -12.14
N THR A 366 -14.08 -8.27 -11.00
CA THR A 366 -13.57 -7.52 -9.85
C THR A 366 -12.31 -8.19 -9.29
N TRP A 367 -11.55 -7.48 -8.47
CA TRP A 367 -10.54 -8.06 -7.60
C TRP A 367 -11.13 -8.27 -6.20
N ASN A 368 -11.41 -9.52 -5.81
CA ASN A 368 -12.01 -9.87 -4.50
C ASN A 368 -13.49 -9.46 -4.35
N GLY A 369 -14.24 -9.27 -5.44
CA GLY A 369 -15.64 -8.84 -5.36
C GLY A 369 -16.58 -9.81 -4.65
N TYR A 370 -16.36 -11.13 -4.69
CA TYR A 370 -17.20 -12.04 -3.87
C TYR A 370 -16.97 -11.87 -2.37
N GLY A 371 -15.84 -11.27 -1.99
CA GLY A 371 -15.52 -10.93 -0.61
C GLY A 371 -15.88 -9.50 -0.22
N PHE A 372 -16.24 -8.64 -1.18
CA PHE A 372 -16.49 -7.22 -0.93
C PHE A 372 -17.50 -6.60 -1.91
N ASP A 373 -17.10 -6.31 -3.14
CA ASP A 373 -17.87 -5.54 -4.12
C ASP A 373 -19.26 -6.14 -4.39
N TYR A 374 -19.30 -7.38 -4.90
CA TYR A 374 -20.56 -8.05 -5.22
C TYR A 374 -21.38 -8.33 -3.97
N LEU A 375 -20.74 -8.58 -2.82
CA LEU A 375 -21.43 -8.77 -1.54
C LEU A 375 -22.25 -7.52 -1.21
N TYR A 376 -21.59 -6.35 -1.17
CA TYR A 376 -22.27 -5.12 -0.80
C TYR A 376 -23.20 -4.60 -1.89
N ILE A 377 -22.89 -4.77 -3.17
CA ILE A 377 -23.83 -4.41 -4.24
C ILE A 377 -25.13 -5.21 -4.09
N THR A 378 -25.05 -6.52 -3.87
CA THR A 378 -26.23 -7.36 -3.66
C THR A 378 -27.01 -6.92 -2.41
N GLU A 379 -26.35 -6.75 -1.26
CA GLU A 379 -27.02 -6.32 -0.01
C GLU A 379 -27.73 -4.97 -0.18
N PHE A 380 -27.09 -4.01 -0.84
CA PHE A 380 -27.65 -2.69 -1.07
C PHE A 380 -28.80 -2.72 -2.08
N LEU A 381 -28.73 -3.54 -3.13
CA LEU A 381 -29.83 -3.71 -4.07
C LEU A 381 -31.05 -4.34 -3.39
N GLU A 382 -30.85 -5.40 -2.61
CA GLU A 382 -31.93 -6.05 -1.83
C GLU A 382 -32.63 -5.06 -0.89
N GLN A 383 -31.86 -4.17 -0.25
CA GLN A 383 -32.38 -3.22 0.72
C GLN A 383 -33.04 -1.98 0.10
N TYR A 384 -32.44 -1.39 -0.93
CA TYR A 384 -32.81 -0.05 -1.41
C TYR A 384 -33.48 -0.04 -2.79
N LEU A 385 -33.26 -1.08 -3.60
CA LEU A 385 -33.68 -1.21 -5.00
C LEU A 385 -34.09 -2.65 -5.35
N PRO A 386 -35.00 -3.30 -4.59
CA PRO A 386 -35.32 -4.72 -4.77
C PRO A 386 -35.83 -5.05 -6.17
N GLU A 387 -36.37 -4.08 -6.91
CA GLU A 387 -36.79 -4.21 -8.31
C GLU A 387 -35.65 -4.57 -9.27
N TYR A 388 -34.39 -4.31 -8.92
CA TYR A 388 -33.22 -4.62 -9.74
C TYR A 388 -32.52 -5.94 -9.36
N THR A 389 -32.93 -6.60 -8.27
CA THR A 389 -32.27 -7.83 -7.76
C THR A 389 -32.22 -8.94 -8.82
N THR A 390 -33.35 -9.26 -9.47
CA THR A 390 -33.39 -10.26 -10.54
C THR A 390 -32.48 -9.89 -11.71
N ALA A 391 -32.45 -8.62 -12.10
CA ALA A 391 -31.60 -8.18 -13.21
C ALA A 391 -30.10 -8.27 -12.87
N TRP A 392 -29.75 -8.00 -11.60
CA TRP A 392 -28.40 -8.16 -11.08
C TRP A 392 -27.98 -9.64 -11.00
N ASP A 393 -28.86 -10.52 -10.53
CA ASP A 393 -28.62 -11.97 -10.48
C ASP A 393 -28.35 -12.57 -11.87
N ASP A 394 -28.93 -11.97 -12.92
CA ASP A 394 -28.70 -12.36 -14.31
C ASP A 394 -27.35 -11.87 -14.88
N ILE A 395 -26.64 -10.96 -14.21
CA ILE A 395 -25.30 -10.49 -14.64
C ILE A 395 -24.26 -11.56 -14.35
N TRP A 396 -23.39 -11.83 -15.32
CA TRP A 396 -22.27 -12.75 -15.12
C TRP A 396 -21.13 -12.05 -14.38
N THR A 397 -20.97 -12.37 -13.11
CA THR A 397 -19.90 -11.83 -12.25
C THR A 397 -18.78 -12.86 -12.03
N TYR A 398 -17.53 -12.41 -12.11
CA TYR A 398 -16.34 -13.24 -11.85
C TYR A 398 -15.35 -12.50 -10.94
N ASP A 399 -14.73 -13.22 -10.03
CA ASP A 399 -13.73 -12.69 -9.10
C ASP A 399 -12.33 -13.21 -9.48
N LEU A 400 -11.48 -12.31 -9.97
CA LEU A 400 -10.14 -12.66 -10.43
C LEU A 400 -9.22 -13.05 -9.26
N TYR A 401 -9.36 -12.43 -8.10
CA TYR A 401 -8.62 -12.78 -6.88
C TYR A 401 -8.97 -14.20 -6.43
N LYS A 402 -10.27 -14.53 -6.41
CA LYS A 402 -10.70 -15.90 -6.10
C LYS A 402 -10.08 -16.89 -7.06
N TRP A 403 -10.18 -16.63 -8.38
CA TRP A 403 -9.67 -17.56 -9.38
C TRP A 403 -8.14 -17.72 -9.27
N ALA A 404 -7.38 -16.63 -9.27
CA ALA A 404 -5.93 -16.68 -9.31
C ALA A 404 -5.35 -17.21 -7.99
N VAL A 405 -5.81 -16.65 -6.87
CA VAL A 405 -5.18 -16.81 -5.56
C VAL A 405 -5.88 -17.87 -4.71
N ARG A 406 -7.20 -17.74 -4.48
CA ARG A 406 -7.92 -18.64 -3.57
C ARG A 406 -8.04 -20.05 -4.13
N ASP A 407 -8.31 -20.17 -5.42
CA ASP A 407 -8.38 -21.46 -6.12
C ASP A 407 -6.99 -21.97 -6.55
N GLY A 408 -5.94 -21.16 -6.37
CA GLY A 408 -4.55 -21.53 -6.63
C GLY A 408 -4.23 -21.76 -8.10
N ASN A 409 -4.96 -21.11 -9.01
CA ASN A 409 -4.78 -21.27 -10.45
C ASN A 409 -3.57 -20.49 -11.00
N ALA A 410 -3.02 -19.53 -10.26
CA ALA A 410 -1.84 -18.76 -10.68
C ALA A 410 -0.85 -18.51 -9.53
N LEU A 411 0.41 -18.32 -9.90
CA LEU A 411 1.44 -17.69 -9.09
C LEU A 411 1.63 -16.27 -9.62
N LEU A 412 1.61 -15.28 -8.73
CA LEU A 412 1.67 -13.86 -9.07
C LEU A 412 2.97 -13.25 -8.53
N PRO A 413 3.55 -12.25 -9.20
CA PRO A 413 4.84 -11.66 -8.83
C PRO A 413 4.74 -10.66 -7.66
N GLY A 414 3.52 -10.22 -7.31
CA GLY A 414 3.29 -9.26 -6.23
C GLY A 414 3.74 -9.76 -4.85
N ARG A 415 4.32 -8.88 -4.03
CA ARG A 415 4.70 -9.21 -2.63
C ARG A 415 3.53 -9.57 -1.74
N THR A 416 2.39 -9.02 -2.07
CA THR A 416 1.11 -9.48 -1.56
C THR A 416 0.20 -9.71 -2.75
N ASN A 417 -0.95 -10.32 -2.50
CA ASN A 417 -1.99 -10.46 -3.49
C ASN A 417 -3.02 -9.31 -3.42
N LYS A 418 -2.62 -8.13 -2.93
CA LYS A 418 -3.39 -6.90 -3.17
C LYS A 418 -3.25 -6.50 -4.64
N LEU A 419 -4.28 -5.87 -5.20
CA LEU A 419 -4.32 -5.53 -6.62
C LEU A 419 -3.12 -4.65 -7.02
N ASP A 420 -2.91 -3.56 -6.29
CA ASP A 420 -1.80 -2.62 -6.47
C ASP A 420 -0.41 -3.30 -6.44
N HIS A 421 -0.19 -4.24 -5.53
CA HIS A 421 1.08 -4.98 -5.45
C HIS A 421 1.29 -5.89 -6.66
N VAL A 422 0.24 -6.57 -7.12
CA VAL A 422 0.33 -7.49 -8.26
C VAL A 422 0.49 -6.68 -9.56
N ALA A 423 -0.34 -5.65 -9.77
CA ALA A 423 -0.29 -4.79 -10.94
C ALA A 423 1.09 -4.13 -11.08
N ARG A 424 1.62 -3.53 -10.00
CA ARG A 424 2.96 -2.91 -10.00
C ARG A 424 4.06 -3.90 -10.33
N ALA A 425 4.00 -5.11 -9.77
CA ALA A 425 4.98 -6.15 -10.06
C ALA A 425 4.91 -6.64 -11.52
N LEU A 426 3.75 -6.48 -12.18
CA LEU A 426 3.53 -6.72 -13.61
C LEU A 426 3.85 -5.48 -14.49
N GLY A 427 4.46 -4.43 -13.92
CA GLY A 427 4.84 -3.23 -14.65
C GLY A 427 3.72 -2.21 -14.88
N TYR A 428 2.60 -2.30 -14.17
CA TYR A 428 1.57 -1.27 -14.20
C TYR A 428 2.05 0.01 -13.48
N GLU A 429 1.93 1.15 -14.16
CA GLU A 429 2.19 2.47 -13.59
C GLU A 429 0.88 3.07 -13.07
N SER A 430 0.80 3.31 -11.76
CA SER A 430 -0.39 3.91 -11.14
C SER A 430 -0.57 5.37 -11.58
N ALA A 431 -1.82 5.82 -11.62
CA ALA A 431 -2.21 7.22 -11.82
C ALA A 431 -1.64 8.19 -10.76
N GLY A 432 -1.07 7.68 -9.66
CA GLY A 432 -0.29 8.49 -8.72
C GLY A 432 -1.15 9.44 -7.88
N THR A 433 -2.39 9.05 -7.58
CA THR A 433 -3.32 9.90 -6.79
C THR A 433 -2.87 10.12 -5.35
N GLY A 434 -1.96 9.29 -4.84
CA GLY A 434 -1.52 9.35 -3.44
C GLY A 434 -2.63 9.06 -2.44
N LEU A 435 -3.69 8.37 -2.85
CA LEU A 435 -4.78 7.94 -1.99
C LEU A 435 -4.64 6.45 -1.62
N THR A 436 -5.26 6.09 -0.51
CA THR A 436 -5.51 4.70 -0.10
C THR A 436 -7.00 4.56 0.16
N GLY A 437 -7.56 3.35 0.04
CA GLY A 437 -8.97 3.11 0.38
C GLY A 437 -9.38 3.60 1.79
N ALA A 438 -8.46 3.59 2.76
CA ALA A 438 -8.72 4.15 4.10
C ALA A 438 -8.85 5.68 4.09
N GLN A 439 -8.03 6.38 3.30
CA GLN A 439 -8.12 7.84 3.13
C GLN A 439 -9.36 8.22 2.33
N THR A 440 -9.66 7.48 1.26
CA THR A 440 -10.88 7.59 0.45
C THR A 440 -12.13 7.47 1.32
N ALA A 441 -12.20 6.45 2.18
CA ALA A 441 -13.28 6.29 3.16
C ALA A 441 -13.31 7.43 4.20
N ALA A 442 -12.16 7.82 4.76
CA ALA A 442 -12.09 8.87 5.79
C ALA A 442 -12.55 10.24 5.26
N ALA A 443 -12.15 10.59 4.04
CA ALA A 443 -12.56 11.82 3.36
C ALA A 443 -14.08 11.84 3.17
N TYR A 444 -14.66 10.74 2.66
CA TYR A 444 -16.11 10.65 2.48
C TYR A 444 -16.88 10.65 3.82
N GLN A 445 -16.36 10.00 4.86
CA GLN A 445 -16.98 10.08 6.18
C GLN A 445 -16.97 11.49 6.77
N GLU A 446 -15.92 12.29 6.51
CA GLU A 446 -15.87 13.68 6.94
C GLU A 446 -16.91 14.53 6.20
N PHE A 447 -17.01 14.35 4.88
CA PHE A 447 -18.10 14.94 4.09
C PHE A 447 -19.48 14.56 4.62
N MET A 448 -19.68 13.28 4.93
CA MET A 448 -20.93 12.76 5.48
C MET A 448 -21.28 13.38 6.86
N ARG A 449 -20.27 13.69 7.68
CA ARG A 449 -20.47 14.36 8.97
C ARG A 449 -20.79 15.83 8.82
N ASN A 450 -20.18 16.51 7.84
CA ASN A 450 -20.19 17.96 7.72
C ASN A 450 -20.57 18.48 6.31
N PRO A 451 -21.65 18.00 5.67
CA PRO A 451 -21.90 18.23 4.23
C PRO A 451 -22.08 19.70 3.83
N ASP A 452 -22.42 20.58 4.78
CA ASP A 452 -22.58 22.02 4.54
C ASP A 452 -21.24 22.79 4.56
N ARG A 453 -20.12 22.13 4.86
CA ARG A 453 -18.77 22.74 4.88
C ARG A 453 -18.05 22.43 3.57
N PRO A 454 -17.76 23.43 2.71
CA PRO A 454 -17.08 23.20 1.44
C PRO A 454 -15.73 22.47 1.59
N HIS A 455 -14.96 22.75 2.65
CA HIS A 455 -13.69 22.08 2.92
C HIS A 455 -13.80 20.61 3.37
N SER A 456 -15.02 20.11 3.62
CA SER A 456 -15.24 18.70 3.93
C SER A 456 -15.53 17.87 2.69
N GLU A 457 -15.77 18.49 1.54
CA GLU A 457 -15.96 17.76 0.29
C GLU A 457 -14.64 17.06 -0.09
N PRO A 458 -14.69 15.78 -0.51
CA PRO A 458 -13.54 15.12 -1.10
C PRO A 458 -13.09 15.86 -2.37
N GLU A 459 -11.81 15.77 -2.67
CA GLU A 459 -11.29 16.15 -3.98
C GLU A 459 -11.85 15.20 -5.05
N TRP A 460 -13.04 15.49 -5.56
CA TRP A 460 -13.84 14.54 -6.34
C TRP A 460 -13.07 13.96 -7.53
N ASP A 461 -12.39 14.79 -8.32
CA ASP A 461 -11.64 14.34 -9.50
C ASP A 461 -10.49 13.40 -9.13
N ARG A 462 -9.84 13.64 -7.98
CA ARG A 462 -8.74 12.81 -7.46
C ARG A 462 -9.23 11.43 -7.02
N HIS A 463 -10.41 11.38 -6.40
CA HIS A 463 -11.02 10.13 -5.95
C HIS A 463 -11.66 9.36 -7.12
N GLU A 464 -12.20 10.05 -8.12
CA GLU A 464 -12.65 9.46 -9.38
C GLU A 464 -11.48 8.79 -10.12
N ALA A 465 -10.33 9.46 -10.19
CA ALA A 465 -9.10 8.92 -10.77
C ALA A 465 -8.53 7.72 -10.00
N TYR A 466 -8.69 7.66 -8.68
CA TYR A 466 -8.23 6.54 -7.86
C TYR A 466 -8.98 5.24 -8.21
N CYS A 467 -10.31 5.29 -8.28
CA CYS A 467 -11.12 4.13 -8.66
C CYS A 467 -10.95 3.76 -10.15
N GLU A 468 -10.72 4.74 -11.03
CA GLU A 468 -10.35 4.46 -12.42
C GLU A 468 -9.03 3.69 -12.49
N ASP A 469 -8.02 4.08 -11.71
CA ASP A 469 -6.72 3.41 -11.62
C ASP A 469 -6.88 1.95 -11.16
N ASP A 470 -7.72 1.68 -10.16
CA ASP A 470 -8.00 0.32 -9.70
C ASP A 470 -8.71 -0.53 -10.77
N CYS A 471 -9.67 0.05 -11.51
CA CYS A 471 -10.31 -0.63 -12.64
C CYS A 471 -9.31 -0.99 -13.76
N ARG A 472 -8.40 -0.07 -14.09
CA ARG A 472 -7.37 -0.27 -15.13
C ARG A 472 -6.26 -1.22 -14.67
N ALA A 473 -5.86 -1.15 -13.41
CA ALA A 473 -4.94 -2.10 -12.80
C ALA A 473 -5.52 -3.53 -12.82
N LEU A 474 -6.82 -3.68 -12.52
CA LEU A 474 -7.52 -4.97 -12.64
C LEU A 474 -7.47 -5.53 -14.06
N TRP A 475 -7.72 -4.68 -15.07
CA TRP A 475 -7.60 -5.08 -16.47
C TRP A 475 -6.18 -5.54 -16.82
N HIS A 476 -5.16 -4.77 -16.42
CA HIS A 476 -3.76 -5.10 -16.65
C HIS A 476 -3.38 -6.46 -16.05
N VAL A 477 -3.84 -6.75 -14.83
CA VAL A 477 -3.62 -8.05 -14.18
C VAL A 477 -4.35 -9.17 -14.92
N TYR A 478 -5.58 -8.92 -15.39
CA TYR A 478 -6.35 -9.89 -16.16
C TYR A 478 -5.65 -10.24 -17.49
N GLU A 479 -5.15 -9.25 -18.23
CA GLU A 479 -4.40 -9.47 -19.47
C GLU A 479 -3.14 -10.28 -19.21
N ALA A 480 -2.33 -9.87 -18.23
CA ALA A 480 -1.10 -10.57 -17.88
C ALA A 480 -1.35 -12.05 -17.51
N ILE A 481 -2.40 -12.35 -16.75
CA ILE A 481 -2.78 -13.73 -16.42
C ILE A 481 -3.25 -14.50 -17.67
N THR A 482 -3.96 -13.85 -18.59
CA THR A 482 -4.50 -14.48 -19.78
C THR A 482 -3.40 -14.86 -20.78
N ASP A 483 -2.39 -14.00 -20.90
CA ASP A 483 -1.24 -14.13 -21.80
C ASP A 483 -0.10 -14.96 -21.21
N ALA A 484 -0.11 -15.17 -19.89
CA ALA A 484 0.95 -15.89 -19.19
C ALA A 484 1.13 -17.34 -19.65
N PRO A 485 2.36 -17.87 -19.55
CA PRO A 485 2.64 -19.27 -19.81
C PRO A 485 1.80 -20.17 -18.88
N ARG A 486 1.26 -21.24 -19.46
CA ARG A 486 0.55 -22.29 -18.72
C ARG A 486 1.50 -23.45 -18.46
N ARG A 487 1.67 -23.82 -17.20
CA ARG A 487 2.39 -25.04 -16.83
C ARG A 487 1.39 -26.19 -16.75
N ASP A 488 1.57 -27.18 -17.62
CA ASP A 488 0.76 -28.38 -17.55
C ASP A 488 1.12 -29.15 -16.25
N THR A 489 0.11 -29.63 -15.53
CA THR A 489 0.30 -30.33 -14.24
C THR A 489 1.13 -31.62 -14.36
N THR A 490 1.39 -32.08 -15.57
CA THR A 490 2.20 -33.26 -15.92
C THR A 490 3.67 -32.94 -16.20
N ASP A 491 4.02 -31.65 -16.41
CA ASP A 491 5.38 -31.22 -16.76
C ASP A 491 6.24 -31.08 -15.49
N SER A 492 6.55 -32.26 -14.96
CA SER A 492 7.29 -32.51 -13.72
C SER A 492 8.80 -32.28 -13.92
N GLY A 493 9.15 -31.03 -14.25
CA GLY A 493 10.43 -30.39 -13.91
C GLY A 493 11.69 -31.21 -14.19
N SER A 494 12.13 -31.23 -15.45
CA SER A 494 13.52 -31.57 -15.81
C SER A 494 14.40 -30.33 -16.04
N GLY A 495 13.87 -29.13 -15.82
CA GLY A 495 14.59 -27.86 -16.04
C GLY A 495 15.30 -27.34 -14.80
N GLY A 496 16.37 -28.00 -14.37
CA GLY A 496 17.28 -27.48 -13.33
C GLY A 496 18.65 -28.13 -13.46
N ALA A 497 19.65 -27.33 -13.87
CA ALA A 497 21.08 -27.62 -14.04
C ALA A 497 21.46 -29.05 -14.48
N ALA A 498 21.76 -29.19 -15.78
CA ALA A 498 22.22 -30.39 -16.50
C ALA A 498 21.13 -31.38 -16.95
N GLY A 499 20.37 -31.00 -17.99
CA GLY A 499 19.60 -31.92 -18.80
C GLY A 499 19.99 -31.77 -20.28
N GLN A 500 20.86 -32.65 -20.78
CA GLN A 500 21.07 -32.81 -22.21
C GLN A 500 19.75 -33.19 -22.86
N GLN A 501 19.24 -32.31 -23.73
CA GLN A 501 18.10 -32.56 -24.59
C GLN A 501 18.52 -33.58 -25.65
N ALA A 502 18.25 -34.87 -25.41
CA ALA A 502 18.29 -35.87 -26.47
C ALA A 502 17.01 -35.70 -27.29
N GLY A 503 17.15 -35.16 -28.51
CA GLY A 503 16.08 -35.10 -29.48
C GLY A 503 15.56 -36.49 -29.79
N LEU A 504 14.24 -36.65 -29.73
CA LEU A 504 13.53 -37.74 -30.38
C LEU A 504 12.92 -37.18 -31.66
N THR A 505 13.68 -37.32 -32.74
CA THR A 505 13.14 -37.49 -34.09
C THR A 505 12.45 -38.85 -34.20
N ASP A 506 11.41 -38.90 -35.02
CA ASP A 506 10.64 -40.04 -35.53
C ASP A 506 9.69 -40.75 -34.56
N PHE A 507 8.38 -40.48 -34.74
CA PHE A 507 7.37 -41.45 -35.20
C PHE A 507 6.18 -40.75 -35.87
#